data_AF-A0AAN8F6R6-F1
#
_entry.id   AF-A0AAN8F6R6-F1
#
_cell.length_a   1.000
_cell.length_b   1.000
_cell.length_c   1.000
_cell.angle_alpha   90.00
_cell.angle_beta   90.00
_cell.angle_gamma   90.00
#
_symmetry.space_group_name_H-M   'P 1'
#
loop_
_entity.id
_entity.type
_entity.pdbx_description
1 polymer ?
#
loop_
_entity_poly.entity_id
_entity_poly.type
_entity_poly.pdbx_seq_one_letter_code
_entity_poly.pdbx_strand_id
1 'polypeptide(L)'
;MLSKGSDIWVRLIKEAHCSHEAFAEEKRADPIFIDRDPEPFSVILNYLRDGKINLTRSAVDITRIREDAKFYGIEPLVDKLRHEESHLVPFFAGESVVWRDPDIRRLCTDIGIHFDGTTDKLPLCLNAFRDIEGEFM
;
A
#
# COMPACT_ATOMS: atom_id res chain seq x y z
N MET A 1 6.20 69.14 -16.22
CA MET A 1 7.39 68.27 -16.31
C MET A 1 7.33 67.20 -15.22
N LEU A 2 6.54 66.14 -15.36
CA LEU A 2 6.51 64.96 -14.45
C LEU A 2 5.65 63.90 -15.15
N SER A 3 6.25 62.92 -15.84
CA SER A 3 5.50 61.75 -16.37
C SER A 3 6.42 60.59 -16.75
N LYS A 4 7.68 60.85 -17.12
CA LYS A 4 8.57 59.79 -17.65
C LYS A 4 8.97 58.72 -16.62
N GLY A 5 8.89 59.01 -15.32
CA GLY A 5 9.28 58.06 -14.27
C GLY A 5 8.27 56.93 -14.07
N SER A 6 6.97 57.23 -14.12
CA SER A 6 5.89 56.25 -13.89
C SER A 6 5.88 55.16 -14.97
N ASP A 7 6.09 55.55 -16.23
CA ASP A 7 6.00 54.64 -17.37
C ASP A 7 7.15 53.62 -17.37
N ILE A 8 8.34 54.01 -16.90
CA ILE A 8 9.51 53.13 -16.81
C ILE A 8 9.29 52.06 -15.74
N TRP A 9 8.79 52.45 -14.56
CA TRP A 9 8.49 51.50 -13.48
C TRP A 9 7.40 50.51 -13.88
N VAL A 10 6.34 50.97 -14.56
CA VAL A 10 5.28 50.08 -15.08
C VAL A 10 5.83 49.10 -16.12
N ARG A 11 6.76 49.55 -16.98
CA ARG A 11 7.39 48.69 -18.00
C ARG A 11 8.30 47.64 -17.37
N LEU A 12 9.12 48.04 -16.41
CA LEU A 12 10.01 47.13 -15.67
C LEU A 12 9.24 46.10 -14.86
N ILE A 13 8.12 46.48 -14.23
CA ILE A 13 7.25 45.55 -13.50
C ILE A 13 6.58 44.55 -14.48
N LYS A 14 6.11 45.02 -15.63
CA LYS A 14 5.56 44.13 -16.67
C LYS A 14 6.60 43.19 -17.24
N GLU A 15 7.80 43.67 -17.51
CA GLU A 15 8.93 42.84 -17.98
C GLU A 15 9.35 41.81 -16.93
N ALA A 16 9.43 42.20 -15.65
CA ALA A 16 9.71 41.26 -14.57
C ALA A 16 8.61 40.19 -14.41
N HIS A 17 7.33 40.58 -14.53
CA HIS A 17 6.20 39.65 -14.43
C HIS A 17 6.16 38.67 -15.61
N CYS A 18 6.30 39.18 -16.85
CA CYS A 18 6.40 38.35 -18.05
C CYS A 18 7.62 37.43 -18.04
N SER A 19 8.74 37.89 -17.47
CA SER A 19 9.92 37.04 -17.31
C SER A 19 9.64 35.93 -16.30
N HIS A 20 9.01 36.22 -15.16
CA HIS A 20 8.68 35.21 -14.16
C HIS A 20 7.68 34.16 -14.69
N GLU A 21 6.68 34.58 -15.46
CA GLU A 21 5.73 33.69 -16.13
C GLU A 21 6.42 32.83 -17.20
N ALA A 22 7.32 33.39 -18.02
CA ALA A 22 8.06 32.64 -19.03
C ALA A 22 9.04 31.61 -18.41
N PHE A 23 9.74 31.97 -17.32
CA PHE A 23 10.59 31.04 -16.57
C PHE A 23 9.77 29.93 -15.87
N ALA A 24 8.54 30.22 -15.44
CA ALA A 24 7.64 29.23 -14.88
C ALA A 24 7.06 28.28 -15.96
N GLU A 25 6.82 28.78 -17.18
CA GLU A 25 6.35 27.98 -18.32
C GLU A 25 7.43 27.03 -18.85
N GLU A 26 8.70 27.46 -18.90
CA GLU A 26 9.82 26.62 -19.33
C GLU A 26 10.10 25.47 -18.34
N LYS A 27 9.93 25.73 -17.03
CA LYS A 27 10.09 24.71 -15.98
C LYS A 27 8.88 23.78 -15.82
N ARG A 28 7.72 24.12 -16.41
CA ARG A 28 6.50 23.30 -16.36
C ARG A 28 6.59 22.03 -17.21
N ALA A 29 7.51 21.98 -18.17
CA ALA A 29 7.61 20.88 -19.14
C ALA A 29 8.58 19.77 -18.72
N ASP A 30 9.49 20.04 -17.78
CA ASP A 30 10.44 19.02 -17.32
C ASP A 30 9.79 18.12 -16.25
N PRO A 31 9.62 16.82 -16.53
CA PRO A 31 9.09 15.90 -15.53
C PRO A 31 10.06 15.78 -14.36
N ILE A 32 9.51 15.76 -13.14
CA ILE A 32 10.30 15.47 -11.94
C ILE A 32 10.72 14.00 -12.01
N PHE A 33 12.04 13.76 -12.02
CA PHE A 33 12.60 12.42 -11.94
C PHE A 33 12.90 12.04 -10.49
N ILE A 34 12.51 10.83 -10.11
CA ILE A 34 12.77 10.25 -8.80
C ILE A 34 13.53 8.95 -9.03
N ASP A 35 14.75 8.85 -8.52
CA ASP A 35 15.61 7.67 -8.63
C ASP A 35 15.22 6.59 -7.61
N ARG A 36 14.01 6.06 -7.75
CA ARG A 36 13.43 5.00 -6.92
C ARG A 36 12.68 4.00 -7.77
N ASP A 37 12.42 2.85 -7.19
CA ASP A 37 11.61 1.80 -7.80
C ASP A 37 10.19 2.31 -8.08
N PRO A 38 9.69 2.22 -9.34
CA PRO A 38 8.34 2.66 -9.66
C PRO A 38 7.24 1.74 -9.08
N GLU A 39 7.56 0.49 -8.71
CA GLU A 39 6.55 -0.48 -8.28
C GLU A 39 5.83 -0.07 -6.96
N PRO A 40 6.52 0.28 -5.85
CA PRO A 40 5.87 0.73 -4.63
C PRO A 40 5.22 2.11 -4.79
N PHE A 41 5.72 2.94 -5.70
CA PHE A 41 5.29 4.33 -5.89
C PHE A 41 3.78 4.45 -6.20
N SER A 42 3.23 3.52 -6.97
CA SER A 42 1.79 3.47 -7.27
C SER A 42 0.92 3.39 -6.00
N VAL A 43 1.35 2.61 -5.00
CA VAL A 43 0.65 2.47 -3.71
C VAL A 43 0.76 3.74 -2.90
N ILE A 44 1.95 4.33 -2.89
CA ILE A 44 2.23 5.57 -2.16
C ILE A 44 1.37 6.71 -2.70
N LEU A 45 1.24 6.82 -4.03
CA LEU A 45 0.34 7.80 -4.64
C LEU A 45 -1.12 7.58 -4.24
N ASN A 46 -1.59 6.34 -4.22
CA ASN A 46 -2.98 6.04 -3.81
C ASN A 46 -3.20 6.39 -2.34
N TYR A 47 -2.22 6.12 -1.48
CA TYR A 47 -2.27 6.54 -0.09
C TYR A 47 -2.32 8.06 0.06
N LEU A 48 -1.51 8.81 -0.70
CA LEU A 48 -1.51 10.27 -0.67
C LEU A 48 -2.82 10.87 -1.21
N ARG A 49 -3.53 10.19 -2.11
CA ARG A 49 -4.83 10.61 -2.64
C ARG A 49 -5.98 10.36 -1.67
N ASP A 50 -6.06 9.13 -1.15
CA ASP A 50 -7.27 8.65 -0.46
C ASP A 50 -7.07 8.44 1.05
N GLY A 51 -5.84 8.54 1.55
CA GLY A 51 -5.45 8.21 2.93
C GLY A 51 -5.54 6.72 3.27
N LYS A 52 -5.76 5.86 2.26
CA LYS A 52 -6.00 4.43 2.42
C LYS A 52 -4.91 3.61 1.74
N ILE A 53 -4.61 2.46 2.31
CA ILE A 53 -3.68 1.48 1.75
C ILE A 53 -4.35 0.11 1.75
N ASN A 54 -4.29 -0.58 0.62
CA ASN A 54 -4.81 -1.94 0.47
C ASN A 54 -3.65 -2.92 0.72
N LEU A 55 -3.72 -3.64 1.84
CA LEU A 55 -2.65 -4.50 2.34
C LEU A 55 -2.80 -5.96 1.91
N THR A 56 -3.37 -6.20 0.73
CA THR A 56 -3.49 -7.56 0.16
C THR A 56 -2.14 -8.07 -0.40
N ARG A 57 -1.02 -7.56 0.09
CA ARG A 57 0.32 -7.80 -0.46
C ARG A 57 1.19 -8.57 0.53
N SER A 58 2.25 -9.20 0.04
CA SER A 58 3.16 -10.03 0.83
C SER A 58 3.95 -9.23 1.89
N ALA A 59 4.59 -9.92 2.84
CA ALA A 59 5.46 -9.29 3.85
C ALA A 59 6.60 -8.51 3.20
N VAL A 60 7.13 -9.05 2.10
CA VAL A 60 8.19 -8.43 1.30
C VAL A 60 7.71 -7.11 0.71
N ASP A 61 6.48 -7.07 0.19
CA ASP A 61 5.90 -5.86 -0.38
C ASP A 61 5.64 -4.80 0.68
N ILE A 62 5.14 -5.19 1.85
CA ILE A 62 4.93 -4.28 2.99
C ILE A 62 6.25 -3.63 3.40
N THR A 63 7.32 -4.42 3.48
CA THR A 63 8.67 -3.93 3.79
C THR A 63 9.15 -2.92 2.75
N ARG A 64 9.04 -3.25 1.45
CA ARG A 64 9.44 -2.38 0.33
C ARG A 64 8.67 -1.06 0.33
N ILE A 65 7.34 -1.11 0.48
CA ILE A 65 6.50 0.10 0.55
C ILE A 65 6.86 0.94 1.77
N ARG A 66 7.16 0.32 2.91
CA ARG A 66 7.56 1.04 4.13
C ARG A 66 8.89 1.76 3.94
N GLU A 67 9.87 1.14 3.27
CA GLU A 67 11.16 1.78 2.97
C GLU A 67 11.00 2.97 2.04
N ASP A 68 10.17 2.86 1.01
CA ASP A 68 9.86 3.99 0.13
C ASP A 68 9.07 5.09 0.85
N ALA A 69 8.08 4.73 1.68
CA ALA A 69 7.36 5.70 2.51
C ALA A 69 8.30 6.49 3.45
N LYS A 70 9.35 5.84 3.97
CA LYS A 70 10.42 6.52 4.73
C LYS A 70 11.23 7.45 3.84
N PHE A 71 11.60 7.01 2.64
CA PHE A 71 12.34 7.84 1.67
C PHE A 71 11.58 9.11 1.31
N TYR A 72 10.26 9.02 1.12
CA TYR A 72 9.41 10.17 0.80
C TYR A 72 8.98 11.02 2.01
N GLY A 73 9.37 10.65 3.24
CA GLY A 73 8.99 11.38 4.46
C GLY A 73 7.48 11.35 4.73
N ILE A 74 6.86 10.17 4.60
CA ILE A 74 5.43 9.97 4.85
C ILE A 74 5.26 9.19 6.15
N GLU A 75 5.58 9.81 7.29
CA GLU A 75 5.59 9.18 8.62
C GLU A 75 4.27 8.48 8.97
N PRO A 76 3.08 9.06 8.69
CA PRO A 76 1.81 8.38 8.99
C PRO A 76 1.67 7.03 8.27
N LEU A 77 2.21 6.91 7.06
CA LEU A 77 2.21 5.65 6.31
C LEU A 77 3.23 4.66 6.89
N VAL A 78 4.40 5.16 7.31
CA VAL A 78 5.44 4.34 7.95
C VAL A 78 4.92 3.70 9.23
N ASP A 79 4.28 4.47 10.09
CA ASP A 79 3.75 3.98 11.37
C ASP A 79 2.62 2.97 11.14
N LYS A 80 1.74 3.26 10.18
CA LYS A 80 0.69 2.32 9.77
C LYS A 80 1.29 0.99 9.30
N LEU A 81 2.27 1.02 8.40
CA LEU A 81 2.89 -0.20 7.87
C LEU A 81 3.65 -0.98 8.95
N ARG A 82 4.28 -0.32 9.93
CA ARG A 82 4.91 -0.99 11.08
C ARG A 82 3.88 -1.71 11.96
N HIS A 83 2.74 -1.09 12.19
CA HIS A 83 1.66 -1.70 12.95
C HIS A 83 1.19 -2.98 12.24
N GLU A 84 0.98 -2.90 10.93
CA GLU A 84 0.57 -4.03 10.11
C GLU A 84 1.64 -5.13 10.08
N GLU A 85 2.93 -4.77 9.95
CA GLU A 85 4.07 -5.70 10.05
C GLU A 85 4.04 -6.52 11.36
N SER A 86 3.69 -5.88 12.48
CA SER A 86 3.64 -6.56 13.79
C SER A 86 2.44 -7.50 13.96
N HIS A 87 1.40 -7.34 13.14
CA HIS A 87 0.19 -8.16 13.15
C HIS A 87 0.16 -9.16 12.00
N LEU A 88 1.26 -9.29 11.25
CA LEU A 88 1.37 -10.27 10.18
C LEU A 88 1.24 -11.67 10.76
N VAL A 89 0.11 -12.31 10.45
CA VAL A 89 -0.04 -13.76 10.55
C VAL A 89 0.96 -14.44 9.59
N PRO A 90 1.31 -15.71 9.79
CA PRO A 90 2.34 -16.38 8.99
C PRO A 90 2.02 -16.54 7.49
N PHE A 91 0.87 -16.07 7.02
CA PHE A 91 0.41 -16.26 5.64
C PHE A 91 -0.42 -15.05 5.15
N PHE A 92 -0.20 -14.65 3.91
CA PHE A 92 -0.98 -13.60 3.24
C PHE A 92 -2.18 -14.17 2.50
N ALA A 93 -3.21 -13.34 2.32
CA ALA A 93 -4.35 -13.70 1.49
C ALA A 93 -3.88 -14.05 0.07
N GLY A 94 -4.10 -15.29 -0.35
CA GLY A 94 -3.65 -15.81 -1.65
C GLY A 94 -2.41 -16.72 -1.58
N GLU A 95 -1.74 -16.82 -0.44
CA GLU A 95 -0.70 -17.82 -0.23
C GLU A 95 -1.31 -19.20 0.04
N SER A 96 -0.76 -20.24 -0.60
CA SER A 96 -1.10 -21.63 -0.31
C SER A 96 -0.30 -22.10 0.90
N VAL A 97 -0.98 -22.63 1.92
CA VAL A 97 -0.35 -23.21 3.10
C VAL A 97 -0.55 -24.72 3.09
N VAL A 98 0.53 -25.46 3.34
CA VAL A 98 0.47 -26.92 3.51
C VAL A 98 0.32 -27.22 4.99
N TRP A 99 -0.70 -27.98 5.35
CA TRP A 99 -0.87 -28.45 6.72
C TRP A 99 0.28 -29.39 7.09
N ARG A 100 0.80 -29.25 8.32
CA ARG A 100 1.88 -30.11 8.82
C ARG A 100 1.49 -31.60 8.76
N ASP A 101 0.23 -31.87 9.06
CA ASP A 101 -0.38 -33.18 8.85
C ASP A 101 -1.35 -33.05 7.66
N PRO A 102 -1.20 -33.86 6.60
CA PRO A 102 -2.14 -33.87 5.48
C PRO A 102 -3.55 -34.30 5.92
N ASP A 103 -3.68 -34.99 7.05
CA ASP A 103 -4.97 -35.32 7.64
C ASP A 103 -5.46 -34.21 8.59
N ILE A 104 -6.12 -33.21 7.99
CA ILE A 104 -6.76 -32.12 8.73
C ILE A 104 -7.79 -32.62 9.76
N ARG A 105 -8.43 -33.78 9.54
CA ARG A 105 -9.43 -34.32 10.46
C ARG A 105 -8.79 -34.78 11.76
N ARG A 106 -7.60 -35.37 11.67
CA ARG A 106 -6.80 -35.76 12.84
C ARG A 106 -6.39 -34.53 13.65
N LEU A 107 -5.87 -33.48 13.01
CA LEU A 107 -5.53 -32.22 13.69
C LEU A 107 -6.73 -31.58 14.39
N CYS A 108 -7.90 -31.59 13.74
CA CYS A 108 -9.14 -31.09 14.33
C CYS A 108 -9.60 -31.93 15.54
N THR A 109 -9.40 -33.25 15.49
CA THR A 109 -9.75 -34.15 16.60
C THR A 109 -8.93 -33.83 17.85
N ASP A 110 -7.64 -33.53 17.71
CA ASP A 110 -6.75 -33.17 18.82
C ASP A 110 -7.21 -31.90 19.57
N ILE A 111 -7.99 -31.04 18.90
CA ILE A 111 -8.58 -29.82 19.48
C ILE A 111 -10.09 -29.95 19.77
N GLY A 112 -10.63 -31.17 19.73
CA GLY A 112 -12.02 -31.47 20.07
C GLY A 112 -13.04 -31.12 18.98
N ILE A 113 -12.60 -30.96 17.73
CA ILE A 113 -13.46 -30.76 16.56
C ILE A 113 -13.59 -32.07 15.80
N HIS A 114 -14.82 -32.55 15.67
CA HIS A 114 -15.15 -33.80 14.98
C HIS A 114 -16.11 -33.52 13.82
N PHE A 115 -15.78 -34.07 12.64
CA PHE A 115 -16.57 -33.90 11.40
C PHE A 115 -17.67 -34.97 11.23
N ASP A 116 -17.83 -35.88 12.20
CA ASP A 116 -18.84 -36.94 12.22
C ASP A 116 -20.23 -36.48 12.69
N GLY A 117 -20.39 -35.17 12.93
CA GLY A 117 -21.64 -34.57 13.41
C GLY A 117 -21.79 -34.55 14.93
N THR A 118 -20.80 -35.02 15.70
CA THR A 118 -20.80 -34.92 17.17
C THR A 118 -20.50 -33.51 17.69
N THR A 119 -19.91 -32.65 16.86
CA THR A 119 -19.62 -31.26 17.22
C THR A 119 -20.82 -30.36 16.94
N ASP A 120 -21.43 -29.82 18.00
CA ASP A 120 -22.63 -28.97 17.92
C ASP A 120 -22.47 -27.75 17.00
N LYS A 121 -21.27 -27.17 16.95
CA LYS A 121 -20.95 -25.98 16.13
C LYS A 121 -19.54 -26.05 15.58
N LEU A 122 -19.42 -26.42 14.30
CA LEU A 122 -18.18 -26.23 13.57
C LEU A 122 -17.95 -24.73 13.29
N PRO A 123 -16.70 -24.25 13.43
CA PRO A 123 -16.30 -22.95 12.91
C PRO A 123 -16.67 -22.82 11.42
N LEU A 124 -17.16 -21.64 11.01
CA LEU A 124 -17.60 -21.41 9.63
C LEU A 124 -16.52 -21.73 8.59
N CYS A 125 -15.25 -21.48 8.92
CA CYS A 125 -14.10 -21.80 8.06
C CYS A 125 -13.90 -23.30 7.83
N LEU A 126 -14.47 -24.16 8.69
CA LEU A 126 -14.35 -25.62 8.59
C LEU A 126 -15.56 -26.28 7.93
N ASN A 127 -16.62 -25.53 7.62
CA ASN A 127 -17.81 -26.08 6.96
C ASN A 127 -17.50 -26.69 5.59
N ALA A 128 -16.49 -26.18 4.88
CA ALA A 128 -16.08 -26.71 3.58
C ALA A 128 -15.57 -28.16 3.65
N PHE A 129 -15.13 -28.63 4.82
CA PHE A 129 -14.54 -29.97 5.01
C PHE A 129 -15.55 -31.03 5.44
N ARG A 130 -16.82 -30.65 5.68
CA ARG A 130 -17.85 -31.58 6.14
C ARG A 130 -18.15 -32.68 5.12
N ASP A 131 -18.12 -32.33 3.83
CA ASP A 131 -18.61 -33.19 2.75
C ASP A 131 -17.46 -33.74 1.86
N ILE A 132 -16.18 -33.46 2.19
CA ILE A 132 -15.01 -33.91 1.41
C ILE A 132 -14.54 -35.27 1.91
N GLU A 133 -15.05 -36.37 1.38
CA GLU A 133 -14.47 -37.70 1.61
C GLU A 133 -13.30 -37.96 0.63
N GLY A 134 -12.07 -38.06 1.14
CA GLY A 134 -10.90 -38.42 0.32
C GLY A 134 -9.62 -37.64 0.65
N GLU A 135 -8.48 -38.26 0.36
CA GLU A 135 -7.13 -37.73 0.63
C GLU A 135 -6.90 -36.35 0.01
N PHE A 136 -6.43 -35.41 0.83
CA PHE A 136 -5.85 -34.16 0.36
C PHE A 136 -4.46 -34.46 -0.19
N MET A 137 -4.35 -34.61 -1.51
CA MET A 137 -3.06 -34.69 -2.22
C MET A 137 -2.55 -33.31 -2.59
#